data_AF-A0A4Y9ZK01-F1
#
_entry.id   AF-A0A4Y9ZK01-F1
#
_cell.length_a   1.000
_cell.length_b   1.000
_cell.length_c   1.000
_cell.angle_alpha   90.00
_cell.angle_beta   90.00
_cell.angle_gamma   90.00
#
_symmetry.space_group_name_H-M   'P 1'
#
loop_
_entity.id
_entity.type
_entity.pdbx_description
1 polymer ?
#
loop_
_entity_poly.entity_id
_entity_poly.type
_entity_poly.pdbx_seq_one_letter_code
_entity_poly.pdbx_strand_id
1 'polypeptide(L)'
;MSTNARKPERVFIVGLGCTAFIKPRATREMSDMGLEAATKALLDAGITYDAIEAAFVGYCYGDSTTGQAALYNLGLTSIPITNVNNNCSTGST
;
A
#
# COMPACT_ATOMS: atom_id res chain seq x y z
N MET A 1 -1.02 32.08 -28.12
CA MET A 1 -0.65 31.24 -26.96
C MET A 1 -1.84 30.37 -26.61
N SER A 2 -1.86 29.12 -27.08
CA SER A 2 -2.95 28.17 -26.79
C SER A 2 -2.62 27.45 -25.48
N THR A 3 -3.45 27.64 -24.46
CA THR A 3 -3.39 26.88 -23.20
C THR A 3 -3.86 25.47 -23.48
N ASN A 4 -2.91 24.55 -23.69
CA ASN A 4 -3.20 23.14 -23.86
C ASN A 4 -3.68 22.59 -22.51
N ALA A 5 -5.00 22.54 -22.31
CA ALA A 5 -5.60 22.01 -21.10
C ALA A 5 -5.30 20.50 -21.04
N ARG A 6 -4.35 20.12 -20.17
CA ARG A 6 -3.98 18.72 -19.92
C ARG A 6 -5.24 17.94 -19.54
N LYS A 7 -5.65 17.00 -20.39
CA LYS A 7 -6.71 16.03 -20.06
C LYS A 7 -6.29 15.32 -18.76
N PRO A 8 -7.17 15.20 -17.76
CA PRO A 8 -6.82 14.47 -16.55
C PRO A 8 -6.46 13.03 -16.92
N GLU A 9 -5.33 12.56 -16.42
CA GLU A 9 -4.92 11.16 -16.55
C GLU A 9 -5.98 10.29 -15.88
N ARG A 10 -6.39 9.21 -16.55
CA ARG A 10 -7.38 8.29 -16.00
C ARG A 10 -6.70 7.35 -15.03
N VAL A 11 -7.30 7.15 -13.87
CA VAL A 11 -6.81 6.25 -12.83
C VAL A 11 -7.78 5.09 -12.70
N PHE A 12 -7.23 3.87 -12.63
CA PHE A 12 -7.99 2.63 -12.52
C PHE A 12 -7.51 1.85 -11.30
N ILE A 13 -8.43 1.18 -10.62
CA ILE A 13 -8.11 0.20 -9.58
C ILE A 13 -8.04 -1.16 -10.29
N VAL A 14 -6.86 -1.76 -10.30
CA VAL A 14 -6.60 -3.01 -11.03
C VAL A 14 -6.55 -4.24 -10.12
N GLY A 15 -6.45 -4.06 -8.81
CA GLY A 15 -6.57 -5.16 -7.84
C GLY A 15 -6.78 -4.66 -6.42
N LEU A 16 -7.36 -5.52 -5.57
CA LEU A 16 -7.65 -5.23 -4.17
C LEU A 16 -7.33 -6.43 -3.27
N GLY A 17 -6.84 -6.16 -2.06
CA GLY A 17 -6.49 -7.19 -1.09
C GLY A 17 -6.75 -6.73 0.33
N CYS A 18 -7.30 -7.64 1.15
CA CYS A 18 -7.58 -7.37 2.55
C CYS A 18 -7.26 -8.60 3.40
N THR A 19 -6.77 -8.37 4.62
CA THR A 19 -6.61 -9.39 5.64
C THR A 19 -7.86 -9.53 6.50
N ALA A 20 -7.96 -10.64 7.22
CA ALA A 20 -9.04 -10.80 8.18
C ALA A 20 -8.97 -9.72 9.26
N PHE A 21 -10.11 -9.07 9.52
CA PHE A 21 -10.26 -8.19 10.67
C PHE A 21 -10.35 -9.04 11.95
N ILE A 22 -9.27 -9.02 12.72
CA ILE A 22 -9.14 -9.83 13.94
C ILE A 22 -9.18 -8.95 15.19
N LYS A 23 -9.63 -9.55 16.30
CA LYS A 23 -9.56 -8.89 17.60
C LYS A 23 -8.08 -8.58 17.93
N PRO A 24 -7.75 -7.36 18.39
CA PRO A 24 -6.37 -6.96 18.70
C PRO A 24 -5.86 -7.72 19.94
N ARG A 25 -5.33 -8.92 19.71
CA ARG A 25 -4.78 -9.84 20.72
C ARG A 25 -3.26 -10.03 20.58
N ALA A 26 -2.60 -9.22 19.74
CA ALA A 26 -1.18 -9.36 19.39
C ALA A 26 -0.81 -10.78 18.89
N THR A 27 -1.74 -11.47 18.23
CA THR A 27 -1.52 -12.82 17.68
C THR A 27 -0.87 -12.80 16.30
N ARG A 28 -0.83 -11.64 15.65
CA ARG A 28 -0.24 -11.43 14.33
C ARG A 28 0.49 -10.10 14.32
N GLU A 29 1.62 -10.08 13.66
CA GLU A 29 2.36 -8.84 13.42
C GLU A 29 1.72 -8.03 12.30
N MET A 30 1.80 -6.70 12.40
CA MET A 30 1.25 -5.80 11.38
C MET A 30 1.96 -5.97 10.02
N SER A 31 3.24 -6.31 10.03
CA SER A 31 4.01 -6.61 8.82
C SER A 31 3.45 -7.84 8.09
N ASP A 32 3.10 -8.90 8.82
CA ASP A 32 2.52 -10.11 8.24
C ASP A 32 1.12 -9.86 7.67
N MET A 33 0.34 -9.02 8.37
CA MET A 33 -0.97 -8.61 7.88
C MET A 33 -0.83 -7.73 6.62
N GLY A 34 0.11 -6.79 6.60
CA GLY A 34 0.37 -5.98 5.41
C GLY A 34 0.87 -6.80 4.22
N LEU A 35 1.76 -7.77 4.46
CA LEU A 35 2.25 -8.71 3.45
C LEU A 35 1.10 -9.52 2.83
N GLU A 36 0.21 -10.08 3.65
CA GLU A 36 -0.93 -10.85 3.17
C GLU A 36 -1.88 -9.98 2.33
N ALA A 37 -2.22 -8.77 2.79
CA ALA A 37 -3.09 -7.86 2.04
C ALA A 37 -2.46 -7.46 0.70
N ALA A 38 -1.19 -7.06 0.70
CA ALA A 38 -0.48 -6.66 -0.50
C ALA A 38 -0.31 -7.81 -1.50
N THR A 39 0.01 -9.02 -1.02
CA THR A 39 0.11 -10.22 -1.86
C THR A 39 -1.23 -10.52 -2.53
N LYS A 40 -2.34 -10.44 -1.79
CA LYS A 40 -3.69 -10.62 -2.36
C LYS A 40 -3.99 -9.58 -3.43
N ALA A 41 -3.65 -8.31 -3.19
CA ALA A 41 -3.87 -7.24 -4.16
C ALA A 41 -3.06 -7.44 -5.45
N LEU A 42 -1.80 -7.87 -5.34
CA LEU A 42 -0.94 -8.19 -6.49
C LEU A 42 -1.48 -9.39 -7.29
N LEU A 43 -1.93 -10.44 -6.59
CA LEU A 43 -2.54 -11.61 -7.22
C LEU A 43 -3.85 -11.26 -7.95
N ASP A 44 -4.71 -10.44 -7.35
CA ASP A 44 -5.95 -9.96 -7.96
C ASP A 44 -5.68 -9.10 -9.21
N ALA A 45 -4.64 -8.26 -9.16
CA ALA A 45 -4.18 -7.48 -10.31
C ALA A 45 -3.44 -8.29 -11.38
N GLY A 46 -3.00 -9.52 -11.08
CA GLY A 46 -2.23 -10.36 -11.99
C GLY A 46 -0.82 -9.82 -12.32
N ILE A 47 -0.25 -9.02 -11.42
CA ILE A 47 1.09 -8.40 -11.60
C ILE A 47 2.05 -8.84 -10.49
N THR A 48 3.35 -8.77 -10.77
CA THR A 48 4.39 -8.95 -9.75
C THR A 48 4.79 -7.60 -9.15
N TYR A 49 5.45 -7.66 -8.00
CA TYR A 49 5.92 -6.46 -7.30
C TYR A 49 6.94 -5.65 -8.12
N ASP A 50 7.62 -6.26 -9.09
CA ASP A 50 8.56 -5.59 -10.00
C ASP A 50 7.90 -4.56 -10.93
N ALA A 51 6.59 -4.66 -11.13
CA ALA A 51 5.83 -3.71 -11.94
C ALA A 51 5.39 -2.46 -11.15
N ILE A 52 5.61 -2.44 -9.83
CA ILE A 52 5.24 -1.31 -8.98
C ILE A 52 6.36 -0.27 -9.03
N GLU A 53 6.00 0.99 -9.24
CA GLU A 53 6.97 2.10 -9.32
C GLU A 53 7.01 2.97 -8.06
N ALA A 54 5.95 2.93 -7.24
CA ALA A 54 5.86 3.66 -5.99
C ALA A 54 4.87 2.97 -5.04
N ALA A 55 5.11 3.09 -3.75
CA ALA A 55 4.19 2.59 -2.73
C ALA A 55 3.86 3.66 -1.68
N PHE A 56 2.58 3.74 -1.33
CA PHE A 56 2.06 4.60 -0.27
C PHE A 56 1.47 3.69 0.81
N VAL A 57 1.99 3.79 2.02
CA VAL A 57 1.57 2.91 3.13
C VAL A 57 1.05 3.72 4.29
N GLY A 58 -0.21 3.44 4.64
CA GLY A 58 -0.90 4.07 5.75
C GLY A 58 -0.65 3.40 7.09
N TYR A 59 -0.33 4.17 8.13
CA TYR A 59 -0.31 3.69 9.51
C TYR A 59 -0.70 4.80 10.51
N CYS A 60 -1.38 4.45 11.61
CA CYS A 60 -1.80 5.43 12.64
C CYS A 60 -1.15 5.22 14.00
N TYR A 61 -1.03 3.98 14.46
CA TYR A 61 -0.58 3.63 15.81
C TYR A 61 0.59 2.64 15.80
N GLY A 62 1.41 2.68 14.75
CA GLY A 62 2.65 1.91 14.66
C GLY A 62 3.87 2.76 15.01
N ASP A 63 4.99 2.10 15.25
CA ASP A 63 6.28 2.77 15.38
C ASP A 63 6.69 3.46 14.07
N SER A 64 7.70 4.32 14.15
CA SER A 64 8.34 4.87 12.96
C SER A 64 8.65 3.73 11.99
N THR A 65 8.29 3.91 10.72
CA THR A 65 8.59 2.97 9.62
C THR A 65 7.79 1.66 9.58
N THR A 66 6.77 1.46 10.42
CA THR A 66 5.95 0.22 10.35
C THR A 66 5.26 0.04 9.00
N GLY A 67 4.90 1.12 8.30
CA GLY A 67 4.33 1.06 6.95
C GLY A 67 5.29 0.42 5.92
N GLN A 68 6.50 0.95 5.78
CA GLN A 68 7.50 0.37 4.87
C GLN A 68 7.88 -1.07 5.26
N ALA A 69 7.90 -1.40 6.56
CA ALA A 69 8.19 -2.75 7.03
C ALA A 69 7.19 -3.80 6.53
N ALA A 70 5.94 -3.41 6.28
CA ALA A 70 4.93 -4.29 5.69
C ALA A 70 5.24 -4.71 4.24
N LEU A 71 6.03 -3.92 3.51
CA LEU A 71 6.39 -4.20 2.12
C LEU A 71 7.74 -4.91 1.96
N TYR A 72 8.61 -4.88 2.97
CA TYR A 72 9.96 -5.46 2.87
C TYR A 72 9.95 -6.96 2.53
N ASN A 73 8.93 -7.68 2.98
CA ASN A 73 8.76 -9.11 2.68
C ASN A 73 8.27 -9.38 1.24
N LEU A 74 7.75 -8.38 0.52
CA LEU A 74 7.39 -8.49 -0.90
C LEU A 74 8.61 -8.33 -1.81
N GLY A 75 9.61 -7.58 -1.36
CA GLY A 75 10.86 -7.36 -2.07
C GLY A 75 11.45 -5.97 -1.81
N LEU A 76 12.76 -5.84 -2.04
CA LEU A 76 13.49 -4.57 -1.98
C LEU A 76 13.76 -4.07 -3.41
N THR A 77 12.70 -3.62 -4.10
CA THR A 77 12.73 -3.24 -5.52
C THR A 77 13.28 -1.83 -5.80
N SER A 78 13.86 -1.17 -4.78
CA SER A 78 14.34 0.23 -4.83
C SER A 78 13.26 1.28 -5.14
N ILE A 79 11.99 0.91 -5.04
CA ILE A 79 10.88 1.85 -5.26
C ILE A 79 10.80 2.87 -4.11
N PRO A 80 10.40 4.12 -4.37
CA PRO A 80 10.05 5.06 -3.33
C PRO A 80 8.85 4.55 -2.52
N ILE A 81 9.04 4.44 -1.20
CA ILE A 81 7.99 4.09 -0.24
C ILE A 81 7.70 5.31 0.63
N THR A 82 6.46 5.79 0.60
CA THR A 82 6.01 6.92 1.41
C THR A 82 5.08 6.43 2.50
N ASN A 83 5.43 6.69 3.76
CA ASN A 83 4.52 6.41 4.86
C ASN A 83 3.58 7.60 5.06
N VAL A 84 2.27 7.36 5.02
CA VAL A 84 1.24 8.36 5.21
C VAL A 84 0.52 8.11 6.54
N ASN A 85 0.17 9.20 7.23
CA ASN A 85 -0.64 9.16 8.44
C ASN A 85 -1.56 10.37 8.44
N ASN A 86 -2.86 10.10 8.33
CA ASN A 86 -3.94 11.07 8.43
C ASN A 86 -5.09 10.51 9.29
N ASN A 87 -4.71 9.87 10.40
CA ASN A 87 -5.64 9.26 11.34
C ASN A 87 -6.69 8.37 10.61
N CYS A 88 -7.98 8.51 10.90
CA CYS A 88 -9.05 7.72 10.26
C CYS A 88 -9.07 7.79 8.72
N SER A 89 -8.52 8.84 8.12
CA SER A 89 -8.52 9.06 6.67
C SER A 89 -7.22 8.61 5.99
N THR A 90 -6.34 7.94 6.73
CA THR A 90 -5.04 7.50 6.20
C THR A 90 -5.18 6.60 4.97
N GLY A 91 -6.21 5.73 4.94
CA GLY A 91 -6.46 4.86 3.77
C GLY A 91 -6.90 5.61 2.50
N SER A 92 -7.27 6.89 2.62
CA SER A 92 -7.69 7.74 1.51
C SER A 92 -6.66 8.80 1.13
N THR A 93 -5.48 8.80 1.78
CA THR A 93 -4.39 9.75 1.57
C THR A 93 -3.29 9.09 0.75
#